data_AF-A0A957WQN4-F1
#
_entry.id   AF-A0A957WQN4-F1
#
_cell.length_a   1.000
_cell.length_b   1.000
_cell.length_c   1.000
_cell.angle_alpha   90.00
_cell.angle_beta   90.00
_cell.angle_gamma   90.00
#
_symmetry.space_group_name_H-M   'P 1'
#
loop_
_entity.id
_entity.type
_entity.pdbx_description
1 polymer ?
#
loop_
_entity_poly.entity_id
_entity_poly.type
_entity_poly.pdbx_seq_one_letter_code
_entity_poly.pdbx_strand_id
1 'polypeptide(L)'
;MNTTTIVRTRIWSVALLTILGLILGPPSVQAHDPEPVATHALVKAGDDSWGQLASAPYFCDTPVKIMPLGDSITAGASSGVDDPEAWVGYRQYLWNSLNAADYPVDFVGGQTNGQIYAGFDPNHEGHPGWTKGQIAANITT
;
A
#
# COMPACT_ATOMS: atom_id res chain seq x y z
N MET A 1 -5.86 36.24 60.19
CA MET A 1 -5.43 35.44 59.04
C MET A 1 -6.68 34.98 58.30
N ASN A 2 -6.85 35.55 57.10
CA ASN A 2 -7.77 35.28 55.97
C ASN A 2 -8.15 33.80 55.77
N THR A 3 -9.30 33.36 55.23
CA THR A 3 -10.50 33.97 54.62
C THR A 3 -11.58 32.88 54.53
N THR A 4 -12.82 33.17 54.91
CA THR A 4 -14.01 32.31 54.71
C THR A 4 -14.60 32.58 53.32
N THR A 5 -14.66 31.57 52.47
CA THR A 5 -15.25 31.66 51.12
C THR A 5 -16.78 31.59 51.18
N ILE A 6 -17.44 32.67 50.76
CA ILE A 6 -18.83 32.71 50.26
C ILE A 6 -18.71 33.03 48.76
N VAL A 7 -19.53 32.48 47.85
CA VAL A 7 -20.57 33.25 47.13
C VAL A 7 -21.31 32.37 46.09
N ARG A 8 -22.65 32.35 46.26
CA ARG A 8 -23.80 32.39 45.30
C ARG A 8 -23.94 31.41 44.13
N THR A 9 -24.99 30.59 44.26
CA THR A 9 -26.21 30.54 43.41
C THR A 9 -26.26 31.35 42.09
N ARG A 10 -26.72 30.73 40.99
CA ARG A 10 -28.06 30.98 40.40
C ARG A 10 -28.33 30.15 39.13
N ILE A 11 -29.46 29.45 39.17
CA ILE A 11 -30.18 28.80 38.06
C ILE A 11 -30.86 29.90 37.23
N TRP A 12 -30.74 29.90 35.89
CA TRP A 12 -31.75 30.43 34.96
C TRP A 12 -31.65 29.72 33.59
N SER A 13 -32.75 29.06 33.19
CA SER A 13 -33.02 28.61 31.82
C SER A 13 -33.35 29.80 30.92
N VAL A 14 -32.86 29.83 29.67
CA VAL A 14 -33.59 30.40 28.50
C VAL A 14 -33.12 29.71 27.22
N ALA A 15 -34.07 29.34 26.36
CA ALA A 15 -33.89 28.66 25.08
C ALA A 15 -33.74 29.62 23.88
N LEU A 16 -33.17 29.07 22.80
CA LEU A 16 -33.28 29.41 21.35
C LEU A 16 -32.93 30.83 20.83
N LEU A 17 -31.93 30.91 19.92
CA LEU A 17 -32.01 31.70 18.68
C LEU A 17 -30.93 31.32 17.62
N THR A 18 -31.40 30.85 16.45
CA THR A 18 -30.98 31.10 15.04
C THR A 18 -29.51 30.97 14.54
N ILE A 19 -29.27 29.90 13.76
CA ILE A 19 -28.89 29.82 12.32
C ILE A 19 -27.92 30.86 11.67
N LEU A 20 -26.89 30.29 11.03
CA LEU A 20 -26.09 30.69 9.84
C LEU A 20 -24.76 31.45 10.06
N GLY A 21 -23.65 30.75 9.79
CA GLY A 21 -22.29 31.34 9.76
C GLY A 21 -21.21 30.35 9.35
N LEU A 22 -21.11 30.11 8.04
CA LEU A 22 -19.92 29.77 7.24
C LEU A 22 -18.66 29.23 7.99
N ILE A 23 -18.45 27.91 7.93
CA ILE A 23 -17.17 27.29 8.29
C ILE A 23 -16.31 27.23 7.01
N LEU A 24 -15.24 28.02 6.97
CA LEU A 24 -14.12 27.81 6.05
C LEU A 24 -13.39 26.53 6.49
N GLY A 25 -13.72 25.41 5.85
CA GLY A 25 -13.02 24.14 6.04
C GLY A 25 -11.57 24.21 5.53
N PRO A 26 -10.63 23.45 6.12
CA PRO A 26 -9.32 23.26 5.51
C PRO A 26 -9.50 22.61 4.12
N PRO A 27 -8.55 22.78 3.17
CA PRO A 27 -8.64 22.11 1.89
C PRO A 27 -8.68 20.60 2.12
N SER A 28 -9.86 20.04 1.94
CA SER A 28 -10.04 18.62 1.71
C SER A 28 -9.16 18.29 0.51
N VAL A 29 -8.04 17.62 0.75
CA VAL A 29 -7.44 16.79 -0.29
C VAL A 29 -8.57 15.87 -0.70
N GLN A 30 -9.08 16.08 -1.91
CA GLN A 30 -10.07 15.19 -2.50
C GLN A 30 -9.46 13.80 -2.35
N ALA A 31 -10.00 12.98 -1.44
CA ALA A 31 -9.77 11.55 -1.54
C ALA A 31 -10.19 11.23 -2.97
N HIS A 32 -9.23 10.75 -3.77
CA HIS A 32 -9.58 10.14 -5.04
C HIS A 32 -10.67 9.13 -4.68
N ASP A 33 -11.86 9.33 -5.23
CA ASP A 33 -13.03 8.55 -4.86
C ASP A 33 -12.63 7.07 -4.82
N PRO A 34 -12.97 6.30 -3.77
CA PRO A 34 -12.74 4.88 -3.81
C PRO A 34 -13.56 4.34 -4.97
N GLU A 35 -12.89 4.01 -6.07
CA GLU A 35 -13.44 3.18 -7.14
C GLU A 35 -14.13 1.98 -6.46
N PRO A 36 -15.39 1.68 -6.79
CA PRO A 36 -16.10 0.59 -6.13
C PRO A 36 -15.36 -0.72 -6.37
N VAL A 37 -14.74 -1.27 -5.32
CA VAL A 37 -14.24 -2.64 -5.32
C VAL A 37 -15.42 -3.56 -5.61
N ALA A 38 -15.40 -4.14 -6.81
CA ALA A 38 -16.47 -4.96 -7.33
C ALA A 38 -16.74 -6.14 -6.39
N THR A 39 -17.80 -6.02 -5.59
CA THR A 39 -18.42 -7.15 -4.92
C THR A 39 -19.27 -7.91 -5.94
N HIS A 40 -19.09 -9.23 -5.99
CA HIS A 40 -19.63 -10.16 -6.98
C HIS A 40 -20.99 -9.81 -7.60
N ALA A 41 -21.02 -9.78 -8.93
CA ALA A 41 -22.16 -9.44 -9.75
C ALA A 41 -23.30 -10.48 -9.71
N LEU A 42 -24.53 -9.97 -9.73
CA LEU A 42 -25.65 -10.63 -10.43
C LEU A 42 -26.31 -9.60 -11.35
N VAL A 43 -25.68 -9.35 -12.49
CA VAL A 43 -26.37 -8.70 -13.61
C VAL A 43 -27.15 -9.78 -14.33
N LYS A 44 -28.48 -9.73 -14.22
CA LYS A 44 -29.36 -10.45 -15.16
C LYS A 44 -29.08 -9.87 -16.54
N ALA A 45 -28.52 -10.68 -17.44
CA ALA A 45 -28.38 -10.29 -18.83
C ALA A 45 -29.79 -10.04 -19.39
N GLY A 46 -30.11 -8.76 -19.62
CA GLY A 46 -31.19 -8.36 -20.49
C GLY A 46 -30.83 -8.73 -21.92
N ASP A 47 -31.82 -9.21 -22.63
CA ASP A 47 -31.81 -9.88 -23.92
C ASP A 47 -31.76 -8.88 -25.11
N ASP A 48 -30.98 -7.81 -24.97
CA ASP A 48 -30.66 -6.90 -26.06
C ASP A 48 -29.17 -6.95 -26.42
N SER A 49 -28.93 -7.35 -27.67
CA SER A 49 -27.65 -7.81 -28.19
C SER A 49 -26.59 -6.73 -28.43
N TRP A 50 -26.54 -5.67 -27.61
CA TRP A 50 -25.51 -4.61 -27.71
C TRP A 50 -25.06 -4.01 -26.36
N GLY A 51 -25.24 -4.73 -25.24
CA GLY A 51 -25.05 -4.21 -23.87
C GLY A 51 -23.97 -4.85 -22.99
N GLN A 52 -22.82 -5.33 -23.50
CA GLN A 52 -21.74 -5.86 -22.64
C GLN A 52 -20.34 -5.61 -23.21
N LEU A 53 -19.88 -4.37 -23.19
CA LEU A 53 -18.45 -4.05 -23.11
C LEU A 53 -18.21 -3.10 -21.92
N ALA A 54 -18.81 -3.42 -20.77
CA ALA A 54 -18.12 -3.07 -19.53
C ALA A 54 -16.82 -3.85 -19.60
N SER A 55 -15.71 -3.15 -19.86
CA SER A 55 -14.36 -3.69 -19.84
C SER A 55 -14.24 -4.51 -18.56
N ALA A 56 -14.31 -5.85 -18.69
CA ALA A 56 -13.98 -6.72 -17.58
C ALA A 56 -12.61 -6.23 -17.12
N PRO A 57 -12.46 -5.80 -15.86
CA PRO A 57 -11.14 -5.45 -15.36
C PRO A 57 -10.24 -6.65 -15.66
N TYR A 58 -9.10 -6.39 -16.29
CA TYR A 58 -8.09 -7.41 -16.56
C TYR A 58 -7.52 -7.84 -15.20
N PHE A 59 -8.28 -8.61 -14.43
CA PHE A 59 -7.77 -9.30 -13.27
C PHE A 59 -7.01 -10.50 -13.82
N CYS A 60 -5.70 -10.41 -13.73
CA CYS A 60 -4.87 -11.59 -13.89
C CYS A 60 -5.18 -12.49 -12.69
N ASP A 61 -5.86 -13.61 -12.91
CA ASP A 61 -6.13 -14.61 -11.86
C ASP A 61 -4.84 -15.16 -11.23
N THR A 62 -3.71 -14.96 -11.91
CA THR A 62 -2.38 -15.33 -11.43
C THR A 62 -1.57 -14.10 -11.05
N PRO A 63 -0.89 -14.08 -9.88
CA PRO A 63 0.03 -13.01 -9.54
C PRO A 63 1.09 -12.79 -10.64
N VAL A 64 1.41 -11.53 -10.89
CA VAL A 64 2.49 -11.16 -11.81
C VAL A 64 3.82 -11.48 -11.14
N LYS A 65 4.57 -12.40 -11.76
CA LYS A 65 5.91 -12.76 -11.30
C LYS A 65 6.90 -11.68 -11.66
N ILE A 66 7.55 -11.12 -10.65
CA ILE A 66 8.61 -10.12 -10.79
C ILE A 66 9.89 -10.76 -10.30
N MET A 67 10.96 -10.67 -11.10
CA MET A 67 12.29 -11.12 -10.71
C MET A 67 13.17 -9.90 -10.42
N PRO A 68 13.38 -9.52 -9.13
CA PRO A 68 14.37 -8.52 -8.79
C PRO A 68 15.78 -9.05 -9.08
N LEU A 69 16.32 -8.74 -10.25
CA LEU A 69 17.63 -9.20 -10.72
C LEU A 69 18.68 -8.11 -10.54
N GLY A 70 19.84 -8.47 -9.98
CA GLY A 70 20.97 -7.53 -9.91
C GLY A 70 22.10 -7.99 -9.03
N ASP A 71 22.84 -7.02 -8.51
CA ASP A 71 24.00 -7.21 -7.64
C ASP A 71 23.68 -6.90 -6.16
N SER A 72 24.67 -6.37 -5.43
CA SER A 72 24.56 -5.98 -4.03
C SER A 72 23.45 -4.96 -3.75
N ILE A 73 23.11 -4.10 -4.71
CA ILE A 73 22.03 -3.11 -4.53
C ILE A 73 20.66 -3.82 -4.48
N THR A 74 20.49 -4.86 -5.28
CA THR A 74 19.24 -5.65 -5.30
C THR A 74 19.16 -6.58 -4.10
N ALA A 75 20.28 -7.21 -3.72
CA ALA A 75 20.34 -8.01 -2.49
C ALA A 75 20.04 -7.15 -1.25
N GLY A 76 20.52 -5.91 -1.21
CA GLY A 76 20.44 -5.03 -0.06
C GLY A 76 21.71 -5.04 0.81
N ALA A 77 22.83 -5.57 0.29
CA ALA A 77 24.08 -5.67 1.03
C ALA A 77 24.73 -4.31 1.32
N SER A 78 24.40 -3.27 0.55
CA SER A 78 24.92 -1.91 0.74
C SER A 78 23.99 -1.00 1.56
N SER A 79 23.02 -1.57 2.30
CA SER A 79 22.03 -0.80 3.08
C SER A 79 22.59 -0.20 4.38
N GLY A 80 23.81 -0.59 4.79
CA GLY A 80 24.34 -0.30 6.13
C GLY A 80 23.76 -1.21 7.23
N VAL A 81 23.15 -2.32 6.83
CA VAL A 81 22.63 -3.36 7.73
C VAL A 81 23.62 -4.52 7.70
N ASP A 82 24.15 -4.92 8.85
CA ASP A 82 25.17 -5.96 8.92
C ASP A 82 24.60 -7.37 8.75
N ASP A 83 23.35 -7.58 9.17
CA ASP A 83 22.66 -8.87 9.09
C ASP A 83 22.12 -9.14 7.68
N PRO A 84 22.61 -10.18 6.97
CA PRO A 84 22.10 -10.55 5.65
C PRO A 84 20.63 -10.97 5.64
N GLU A 85 20.10 -11.49 6.74
CA GLU A 85 18.68 -11.85 6.82
C GLU A 85 17.77 -10.62 6.81
N ALA A 86 18.31 -9.46 7.19
CA ALA A 86 17.64 -8.17 7.17
C ALA A 86 17.88 -7.38 5.85
N TRP A 87 18.65 -7.93 4.90
CA TRP A 87 18.89 -7.26 3.63
C TRP A 87 17.65 -7.27 2.73
N VAL A 88 17.09 -6.08 2.50
CA VAL A 88 15.92 -5.90 1.63
C VAL A 88 16.16 -4.91 0.50
N GLY A 89 17.09 -3.96 0.68
CA GLY A 89 17.35 -2.90 -0.30
C GLY A 89 16.07 -2.15 -0.66
N TYR A 90 15.85 -1.91 -1.96
CA TYR A 90 14.63 -1.27 -2.46
C TYR A 90 13.40 -2.20 -2.48
N ARG A 91 13.60 -3.52 -2.36
CA ARG A 91 12.55 -4.52 -2.63
C ARG A 91 11.38 -4.39 -1.66
N GLN A 92 11.64 -4.11 -0.40
CA GLN A 92 10.57 -3.93 0.59
C GLN A 92 9.69 -2.72 0.28
N TYR A 93 10.30 -1.59 -0.12
CA TYR A 93 9.54 -0.41 -0.53
C TYR A 93 8.69 -0.70 -1.77
N LEU A 94 9.26 -1.38 -2.77
CA LEU A 94 8.55 -1.79 -3.98
C LEU A 94 7.38 -2.72 -3.66
N TRP A 95 7.61 -3.76 -2.85
CA TRP A 95 6.58 -4.71 -2.42
C TRP A 95 5.41 -4.01 -1.70
N ASN A 96 5.72 -3.16 -0.73
CA ASN A 96 4.69 -2.41 0.00
C ASN A 96 3.89 -1.48 -0.93
N SER A 97 4.57 -0.84 -1.89
CA SER A 97 3.92 0.05 -2.85
C SER A 97 2.98 -0.71 -3.80
N LEU A 98 3.37 -1.90 -4.25
CA LEU A 98 2.55 -2.75 -5.12
C LEU A 98 1.32 -3.30 -4.38
N ASN A 99 1.50 -3.77 -3.15
CA ASN A 99 0.39 -4.23 -2.31
C ASN A 99 -0.58 -3.11 -1.94
N ALA A 100 -0.07 -1.91 -1.63
CA ALA A 100 -0.91 -0.75 -1.32
C ALA A 100 -1.74 -0.27 -2.52
N ALA A 101 -1.36 -0.66 -3.74
CA ALA A 101 -2.10 -0.38 -4.98
C ALA A 101 -2.87 -1.60 -5.50
N ASP A 102 -3.07 -2.63 -4.66
CA ASP A 102 -3.82 -3.85 -4.98
C ASP A 102 -3.30 -4.62 -6.21
N TYR A 103 -2.01 -4.53 -6.53
CA TYR A 103 -1.40 -5.35 -7.57
C TYR A 103 -1.08 -6.75 -7.04
N PRO A 104 -1.63 -7.83 -7.64
CA PRO A 104 -1.26 -9.19 -7.28
C PRO A 104 0.13 -9.50 -7.85
N VAL A 105 1.15 -9.56 -6.99
CA VAL A 105 2.54 -9.78 -7.39
C VAL A 105 3.18 -10.91 -6.58
N ASP A 106 4.18 -11.56 -7.19
CA ASP A 106 4.98 -12.66 -6.63
C ASP A 106 6.45 -12.38 -6.96
N PHE A 107 7.29 -12.18 -5.95
CA PHE A 107 8.72 -12.05 -6.20
C PHE A 107 9.33 -13.43 -6.38
N VAL A 108 10.11 -13.58 -7.44
CA VAL A 108 10.75 -14.85 -7.81
C VAL A 108 12.25 -14.69 -7.94
N GLY A 109 12.95 -15.79 -7.67
CA GLY A 109 14.40 -15.90 -7.74
C GLY A 109 14.90 -17.02 -6.83
N GLY A 110 16.17 -17.38 -6.97
CA GLY A 110 16.86 -18.38 -6.18
C GLY A 110 17.50 -17.85 -4.90
N GLN A 111 17.55 -16.53 -4.71
CA GLN A 111 18.04 -15.90 -3.48
C GLN A 111 16.87 -15.46 -2.60
N THR A 112 17.13 -15.40 -1.28
CA THR A 112 16.13 -15.02 -0.30
C THR A 112 16.76 -14.22 0.83
N ASN A 113 16.35 -12.96 0.98
CA ASN A 113 16.77 -12.07 2.08
C ASN A 113 15.59 -11.18 2.50
N GLY A 114 15.43 -10.94 3.80
CA GLY A 114 14.34 -10.16 4.38
C GLY A 114 13.23 -10.97 5.04
N GLN A 115 13.41 -12.27 5.31
CA GLN A 115 12.37 -13.13 5.90
C GLN A 115 11.89 -12.67 7.29
N ILE A 116 12.71 -11.86 7.97
CA ILE A 116 12.37 -11.28 9.27
C ILE A 116 11.23 -10.25 9.19
N TYR A 117 10.92 -9.73 8.00
CA TYR A 117 9.89 -8.73 7.79
C TYR A 117 8.56 -9.42 7.44
N ALA A 118 7.64 -9.44 8.39
CA ALA A 118 6.33 -10.06 8.20
C ALA A 118 5.56 -9.43 7.02
N GLY A 119 4.98 -10.29 6.17
CA GLY A 119 4.17 -9.87 5.02
C GLY A 119 4.97 -9.36 3.82
N PHE A 120 6.30 -9.40 3.86
CA PHE A 120 7.18 -9.12 2.72
C PHE A 120 7.54 -10.43 1.99
N ASP A 121 7.50 -10.41 0.66
CA ASP A 121 8.04 -11.51 -0.16
C ASP A 121 9.57 -11.37 -0.29
N PRO A 122 10.35 -12.28 0.30
CA PRO A 122 11.78 -12.11 0.45
C PRO A 122 12.59 -12.62 -0.76
N ASN A 123 11.95 -13.16 -1.80
CA ASN A 123 12.64 -13.74 -2.95
C ASN A 123 13.28 -12.68 -3.87
N HIS A 124 14.43 -13.01 -4.46
CA HIS A 124 15.12 -12.18 -5.45
C HIS A 124 16.20 -12.95 -6.19
N GLU A 125 16.82 -12.31 -7.18
CA GLU A 125 18.00 -12.79 -7.91
C GLU A 125 19.13 -11.75 -7.79
N GLY A 126 19.37 -11.31 -6.57
CA GLY A 126 20.38 -10.29 -6.23
C GLY A 126 21.66 -10.94 -5.72
N HIS A 127 22.77 -10.74 -6.42
CA HIS A 127 24.04 -11.41 -6.13
C HIS A 127 25.15 -10.39 -5.81
N PRO A 128 25.47 -10.15 -4.52
CA PRO A 128 26.52 -9.21 -4.15
C PRO A 128 27.85 -9.50 -4.83
N GLY A 129 28.45 -8.49 -5.46
CA GLY A 129 29.75 -8.59 -6.13
C GLY A 129 29.71 -9.20 -7.54
N TRP A 130 28.55 -9.64 -8.04
CA TRP A 130 28.45 -10.10 -9.42
C TRP A 130 28.53 -8.95 -10.40
N THR A 131 29.25 -9.18 -11.49
CA THR A 131 29.29 -8.30 -12.65
C THR A 131 28.14 -8.60 -13.61
N LYS A 132 27.83 -7.64 -14.50
CA LYS A 132 26.84 -7.84 -15.57
C LYS A 132 27.09 -9.11 -16.41
N GLY A 133 28.36 -9.50 -16.61
CA GLY A 133 28.72 -10.68 -17.38
C GLY A 133 28.38 -11.98 -16.65
N GLN A 134 28.59 -12.02 -15.33
CA GLN A 134 28.20 -13.16 -14.50
C GLN A 134 26.68 -13.29 -14.42
N ILE A 135 25.95 -12.17 -14.30
CA ILE A 135 24.49 -12.17 -14.36
C ILE A 135 24.02 -12.74 -15.71
N ALA A 136 24.51 -12.21 -16.83
CA ALA A 136 24.12 -12.65 -18.17
C ALA A 136 24.41 -14.14 -18.43
N ALA A 137 25.48 -14.68 -17.84
CA ALA A 137 25.84 -16.10 -17.98
C ALA A 137 24.96 -17.06 -17.16
N ASN A 138 24.21 -16.56 -16.18
CA ASN A 138 23.42 -17.38 -15.26
C ASN A 138 21.91 -17.16 -15.38
N ILE A 139 21.46 -16.26 -16.25
CA ILE A 139 20.05 -16.15 -16.65
C ILE A 139 19.80 -17.09 -17.83
N THR A 140 19.15 -18.22 -17.57
CA THR A 140 18.80 -19.17 -18.64
C THR A 140 17.48 -18.71 -19.27
N THR A 141 17.44 -18.63 -20.60
CA THR A 141 16.27 -18.18 -21.39
C THR A 141 15.37 -19.34 -21.80
#